data_AF-A0A8S8Y040-F1
#
_entry.id   AF-A0A8S8Y040-F1
#
_cell.length_a   1.000
_cell.length_b   1.000
_cell.length_c   1.000
_cell.angle_alpha   90.00
_cell.angle_beta   90.00
_cell.angle_gamma   90.00
#
_symmetry.space_group_name_H-M   'P 1'
#
loop_
_entity.id
_entity.type
_entity.pdbx_description
1 polymer ?
#
loop_
_entity_poly.entity_id
_entity_poly.type
_entity_poly.pdbx_seq_one_letter_code
_entity_poly.pdbx_strand_id
1 'polypeptide(L)' 'MKILQGCVRYPPAPGGAETVVKAYSEGLRDLGHDVEVVTTDLYTETPFVKKRCPL' A
#
# COMPACT_ATOMS: atom_id res chain seq x y z
N MET A 1 1.83 18.50 7.30
CA MET A 1 0.75 18.53 6.29
C MET A 1 -0.07 17.25 6.42
N LYS A 2 -1.31 17.22 5.92
CA LYS A 2 -2.11 15.99 5.86
C LYS A 2 -1.86 15.28 4.52
N ILE A 3 -1.41 14.05 4.57
CA ILE A 3 -0.97 13.27 3.41
C ILE A 3 -1.68 11.92 3.43
N LEU A 4 -2.42 11.63 2.37
CA LEU A 4 -3.07 10.34 2.15
C LEU A 4 -2.26 9.53 1.13
N GLN A 5 -1.77 8.36 1.52
CA GLN A 5 -1.06 7.44 0.64
C GLN A 5 -1.91 6.22 0.36
N GLY A 6 -2.30 6.03 -0.90
CA GLY A 6 -2.96 4.81 -1.34
C GLY A 6 -1.92 3.79 -1.80
N CYS A 7 -1.92 2.61 -1.22
CA CYS A 7 -1.17 1.48 -1.77
C CYS A 7 -2.04 0.23 -1.78
N VAL A 8 -2.12 -0.40 -2.94
CA VAL A 8 -2.84 -1.66 -3.14
C VAL A 8 -2.39 -2.70 -2.09
N ARG A 9 -1.10 -2.72 -1.75
CA ARG A 9 -0.60 -3.59 -0.69
C ARG A 9 0.31 -2.77 0.24
N TYR A 10 0.24 -3.04 1.53
CA TYR A 10 1.07 -2.42 2.55
C TYR A 10 1.70 -3.55 3.40
N PRO A 11 2.88 -3.36 4.01
CA PRO A 11 3.51 -4.40 4.84
C PRO A 11 2.51 -5.04 5.82
N PRO A 12 2.52 -6.38 5.95
CA PRO A 12 3.62 -7.30 5.61
C PRO A 12 3.63 -7.87 4.17
N ALA A 13 2.85 -7.34 3.23
CA ALA A 13 2.89 -7.82 1.84
C ALA A 13 4.28 -7.58 1.18
N PRO A 14 4.85 -8.57 0.47
CA PRO A 14 6.16 -8.46 -0.17
C PRO A 14 6.11 -7.89 -1.59
N GLY A 15 7.06 -6.99 -1.90
CA GLY A 15 7.18 -6.31 -3.18
C GLY A 15 7.83 -4.91 -3.11
N GLY A 16 8.06 -4.32 -4.29
CA GLY A 16 8.75 -3.03 -4.38
C GLY A 16 7.86 -1.84 -4.01
N ALA A 17 6.60 -1.87 -4.44
CA ALA A 17 5.67 -0.76 -4.22
C ALA A 17 5.34 -0.57 -2.73
N GLU A 18 5.08 -1.64 -1.98
CA GLU A 18 4.75 -1.54 -0.56
C GLU A 18 5.96 -1.11 0.27
N THR A 19 7.15 -1.60 -0.09
CA THR A 19 8.41 -1.21 0.54
C THR A 19 8.68 0.29 0.39
N VAL A 20 8.44 0.85 -0.79
CA VAL A 20 8.62 2.28 -1.07
C VAL A 20 7.58 3.13 -0.33
N VAL A 21 6.31 2.72 -0.35
CA VAL A 21 5.25 3.43 0.38
C VAL A 21 5.53 3.42 1.88
N LYS A 22 6.00 2.29 2.43
CA LYS A 22 6.44 2.21 3.82
C LYS A 22 7.52 3.25 4.12
N ALA A 23 8.62 3.23 3.36
CA ALA A 23 9.75 4.13 3.59
C ALA A 23 9.36 5.61 3.51
N TYR A 24 8.51 5.99 2.55
CA TYR A 24 8.02 7.37 2.46
C TYR A 24 7.06 7.72 3.58
N SER A 25 6.13 6.84 3.94
CA SER A 25 5.18 7.10 5.02
C SER A 25 5.89 7.33 6.36
N GLU A 26 6.91 6.52 6.67
CA GLU A 26 7.72 6.63 7.88
C GLU A 26 8.56 7.92 7.86
N GLY A 27 9.28 8.18 6.77
CA GLY A 27 10.09 9.40 6.65
C GLY A 27 9.26 10.70 6.72
N LEU A 28 8.06 10.72 6.13
CA LEU A 28 7.16 11.87 6.22
C LEU A 28 6.59 12.08 7.63
N ARG A 29 6.34 11.00 8.37
CA ARG A 29 5.92 11.07 9.79
C ARG A 29 7.05 11.60 10.67
N ASP A 30 8.28 11.16 10.44
CA ASP A 30 9.46 11.64 11.18
C ASP A 30 9.70 13.14 10.96
N LEU A 31 9.31 13.66 9.80
CA LEU A 31 9.32 15.10 9.48
C LEU A 31 8.13 15.88 10.08
N GLY A 32 7.27 15.24 10.88
CA GLY A 32 6.13 15.88 11.55
C GLY A 32 4.90 16.05 10.66
N HIS A 33 4.74 15.25 9.62
CA HIS A 33 3.51 15.23 8.82
C HIS A 33 2.49 14.21 9.33
N ASP A 34 1.21 14.53 9.14
CA ASP A 34 0.07 13.66 9.44
C ASP A 34 -0.17 12.78 8.22
N VAL A 35 0.27 11.52 8.29
CA VAL A 35 0.27 10.58 7.16
C VAL A 35 -0.65 9.40 7.46
N GLU A 36 -1.64 9.21 6.61
CA GLU A 36 -2.54 8.06 6.59
C GLU A 36 -2.23 7.19 5.38
N VAL A 37 -2.07 5.89 5.60
CA VAL A 37 -1.87 4.91 4.52
C VAL A 37 -3.13 4.07 4.40
N VAL A 38 -3.77 4.13 3.24
CA VAL A 38 -4.96 3.34 2.92
C VAL A 38 -4.55 2.19 2.00
N THR A 39 -4.95 1.00 2.37
CA THR A 39 -4.65 -0.23 1.62
C THR A 39 -5.90 -1.09 1.46
N THR A 40 -5.87 -2.01 0.50
CA THR A 40 -6.95 -2.97 0.28
C THR A 40 -6.71 -4.24 1.11
N ASP A 41 -7.66 -5.17 1.09
CA ASP A 41 -7.51 -6.46 1.78
C ASP A 41 -6.40 -7.30 1.12
N LEU A 42 -5.23 -7.29 1.77
CA LEU A 42 -3.92 -7.79 1.34
C LEU A 42 -3.93 -9.23 0.81
N TYR A 43 -4.93 -10.03 1.14
CA TYR A 43 -4.98 -11.46 0.82
C TYR A 43 -5.70 -11.81 -0.49
N THR A 44 -6.34 -10.84 -1.16
CA THR A 44 -7.16 -11.15 -2.35
C THR A 44 -6.57 -10.68 -3.67
N GLU A 45 -5.54 -9.84 -3.65
CA GLU A 45 -4.95 -9.28 -4.88
C GLU A 45 -3.75 -10.05 -5.42
N THR A 46 -3.15 -10.98 -4.65
CA THR A 46 -2.22 -11.98 -5.20
C THR A 46 -2.39 -13.40 -4.56
N PRO A 47 -2.32 -14.54 -5.30
CA PRO A 47 -1.71 -14.68 -6.61
C PRO A 47 -2.49 -13.88 -7.62
N PHE A 48 -1.86 -13.53 -8.74
CA PHE A 48 -2.53 -13.03 -9.92
C PHE A 48 -3.53 -14.11 -10.42
N VAL A 49 -4.53 -14.46 -9.61
CA VAL A 49 -5.59 -15.37 -9.97
C VAL A 49 -6.42 -14.54 -10.91
N LYS A 50 -6.21 -14.79 -12.20
CA LYS A 50 -7.06 -14.28 -13.27
C LYS A 50 -8.49 -14.66 -12.89
N LYS A 51 -9.26 -13.74 -12.28
CA LYS A 51 -10.71 -13.91 -12.18
C LYS A 51 -11.18 -14.07 -13.62
N ARG A 52 -11.85 -15.17 -13.91
CA ARG A 52 -12.45 -15.41 -15.23
C ARG A 52 -13.39 -14.23 -15.49
N CYS A 53 -13.05 -13.34 -16.42
CA CYS A 53 -14.02 -12.39 -16.95
C CYS A 53 -15.12 -13.23 -17.62
N PRO A 54 -16.40 -13.06 -17.24
CA PRO A 54 -17.48 -13.58 -18.07
C PRO A 54 -17.42 -12.89 -19.43
N LEU A 55 -17.41 -13.70 -20.50
CA LEU A 55 -17.62 -13.24 -21.88
C LEU A 55 -19.06 -12.78 -22.05
#